data_AF-A0A927YUQ8-F1
#
_entry.id   AF-A0A927YUQ8-F1
#
_cell.length_a   1.000
_cell.length_b   1.000
_cell.length_c   1.000
_cell.angle_alpha   90.00
_cell.angle_beta   90.00
_cell.angle_gamma   90.00
#
_symmetry.space_group_name_H-M   'P 1'
#
loop_
_entity.id
_entity.type
_entity.pdbx_description
1 polymer ?
#
loop_
_entity_poly.entity_id
_entity_poly.type
_entity_poly.pdbx_seq_one_letter_code
_entity_poly.pdbx_strand_id
1 'polypeptide(L)' 'MDIANRIKNLRESTGMNRREFSDHAGIPLRTLEDWEAGRRTPPEYVPRLLAYMLKYEELVGREEDK' A
#
# COMPACT_ATOMS: atom_id res chain seq x y z
N MET A 1 -0.43 -9.36 13.82
CA MET A 1 -0.30 -9.40 12.34
C MET A 1 1.02 -8.74 12.01
N ASP A 2 1.90 -9.43 11.28
CA ASP A 2 3.22 -8.90 10.91
C ASP A 2 3.08 -7.66 9.98
N ILE A 3 3.98 -6.68 10.12
CA ILE A 3 3.98 -5.43 9.32
C ILE A 3 4.10 -5.75 7.83
N ALA A 4 4.92 -6.74 7.47
CA ALA A 4 5.05 -7.22 6.09
C ALA A 4 3.72 -7.70 5.52
N ASN A 5 3.02 -8.56 6.28
CA ASN A 5 1.68 -9.05 5.91
C ASN A 5 0.65 -7.92 5.81
N ARG A 6 0.75 -6.89 6.65
CA ARG A 6 -0.15 -5.74 6.58
C ARG A 6 0.02 -4.95 5.28
N ILE A 7 1.26 -4.71 4.85
CA ILE A 7 1.53 -4.02 3.56
C ILE A 7 1.08 -4.88 2.39
N LYS A 8 1.39 -6.18 2.42
CA LYS A 8 0.98 -7.13 1.38
C LYS A 8 -0.55 -7.14 1.23
N ASN A 9 -1.29 -7.21 2.33
CA ASN A 9 -2.75 -7.21 2.32
C ASN A 9 -3.33 -5.89 1.79
N LEU A 10 -2.73 -4.75 2.13
CA LEU A 10 -3.15 -3.45 1.59
C LEU A 10 -3.01 -3.43 0.07
N ARG A 11 -1.86 -3.86 -0.46
CA ARG A 11 -1.68 -3.97 -1.92
C ARG A 11 -2.69 -4.94 -2.53
N GLU A 12 -2.82 -6.14 -1.97
CA GLU A 12 -3.73 -7.16 -2.53
C GLU A 12 -5.19 -6.70 -2.54
N SER A 13 -5.61 -5.87 -1.58
CA SER A 13 -6.96 -5.29 -1.57
C SER A 13 -7.24 -4.31 -2.72
N THR A 14 -6.21 -3.77 -3.37
CA THR A 14 -6.36 -2.89 -4.54
C THR A 14 -6.45 -3.65 -5.86
N GLY A 15 -6.12 -4.95 -5.87
CA GLY A 15 -5.95 -5.72 -7.11
C GLY A 15 -4.65 -5.40 -7.89
N MET A 16 -3.83 -4.46 -7.43
CA MET A 16 -2.58 -4.08 -8.08
C MET A 16 -1.47 -5.11 -7.85
N ASN A 17 -0.66 -5.31 -8.90
CA ASN A 17 0.63 -5.98 -8.75
C ASN A 17 1.66 -5.08 -8.06
N ARG A 18 2.83 -5.60 -7.71
CA ARG A 18 3.86 -4.84 -6.97
C ARG A 18 4.36 -3.60 -7.70
N ARG A 19 4.48 -3.67 -9.03
CA ARG A 19 4.95 -2.55 -9.86
C ARG A 19 3.92 -1.43 -9.89
N GLU A 20 2.67 -1.77 -10.17
CA GLU A 20 1.54 -0.83 -10.15
C GLU A 20 1.42 -0.14 -8.79
N PHE A 21 1.45 -0.90 -7.69
CA PHE A 21 1.35 -0.34 -6.35
C PHE A 21 2.58 0.50 -5.95
N SER A 22 3.77 0.11 -6.41
CA SER A 22 5.00 0.90 -6.25
C SER A 22 4.86 2.27 -6.90
N ASP A 23 4.42 2.29 -8.16
CA ASP A 23 4.24 3.52 -8.93
C ASP A 23 3.11 4.39 -8.34
N HIS A 24 2.01 3.75 -7.93
CA HIS A 24 0.86 4.40 -7.30
C HIS A 24 1.19 5.04 -5.95
N ALA A 25 1.86 4.31 -5.06
CA ALA A 25 2.21 4.77 -3.72
C ALA A 25 3.48 5.64 -3.67
N GLY A 26 4.20 5.79 -4.79
CA GLY A 26 5.47 6.51 -4.85
C GLY A 26 6.60 5.84 -4.05
N ILE A 27 6.53 4.52 -3.86
CA ILE A 27 7.54 3.75 -3.12
C ILE A 27 8.38 2.96 -4.13
N PRO A 28 9.72 3.03 -4.11
CA PRO A 28 10.53 2.22 -5.01
C PRO A 28 10.18 0.73 -4.92
N LEU A 29 9.98 0.07 -6.07
CA LEU A 29 9.59 -1.35 -6.16
C LEU A 29 10.41 -2.26 -5.23
N ARG A 30 11.73 -2.07 -5.21
CA ARG A 30 12.62 -2.88 -4.37
C ARG A 30 12.41 -2.67 -2.87
N THR A 31 12.03 -1.46 -2.47
CA THR A 31 11.66 -1.15 -1.08
C THR A 31 10.36 -1.85 -0.69
N LEU A 32 9.36 -1.82 -1.56
CA LEU A 32 8.09 -2.55 -1.36
C LEU A 32 8.33 -4.06 -1.25
N GLU A 33 9.15 -4.64 -2.15
CA GLU A 33 9.51 -6.05 -2.11
C GLU A 33 10.24 -6.45 -0.83
N ASP A 34 11.18 -5.63 -0.36
CA ASP A 34 11.90 -5.86 0.90
C ASP A 34 10.96 -5.82 2.11
N TRP A 35 9.98 -4.91 2.10
CA TRP A 35 8.96 -4.82 3.16
C TRP A 35 8.02 -6.02 3.16
N GLU A 36 7.46 -6.40 2.01
CA GLU A 36 6.54 -7.56 1.91
C GLU A 36 7.23 -8.89 2.21
N ALA A 37 8.54 -9.00 1.92
CA ALA A 37 9.33 -10.19 2.23
C ALA A 37 9.86 -10.22 3.68
N GLY A 38 9.60 -9.18 4.48
CA GLY A 38 10.11 -9.05 5.84
C GLY A 38 11.63 -8.86 5.94
N ARG A 39 12.31 -8.56 4.82
CA ARG A 39 13.76 -8.26 4.81
C ARG A 39 14.07 -6.90 5.43
N ARG A 40 13.12 -5.97 5.36
CA ARG A 40 13.19 -4.66 6.02
C ARG A 40 11.85 -4.36 6.66
N THR A 41 11.88 -3.74 7.84
CA THR A 41 10.68 -3.23 8.49
C THR A 41 10.53 -1.75 8.14
N PRO A 42 9.41 -1.32 7.54
CA PRO A 42 9.13 0.09 7.35
C PRO A 42 8.91 0.78 8.69
N PRO A 43 9.02 2.12 8.77
CA PRO A 43 8.53 2.87 9.92
C PRO A 43 7.06 2.53 10.23
N GLU A 44 6.70 2.46 11.52
CA GLU A 44 5.36 2.01 11.97
C GLU A 44 4.20 2.82 11.37
N TYR A 45 4.44 4.08 10.98
CA TYR A 45 3.42 4.93 10.39
C TYR A 45 3.12 4.61 8.92
N VAL A 46 4.00 3.90 8.20
CA VAL A 46 3.86 3.67 6.76
C VAL A 46 2.64 2.82 6.40
N PRO A 47 2.37 1.66 7.04
CA PRO A 47 1.14 0.90 6.75
C PRO A 47 -0.13 1.72 7.02
N ARG A 48 -0.07 2.64 7.99
CA ARG A 48 -1.18 3.55 8.28
C ARG A 48 -1.37 4.57 7.16
N LEU A 49 -0.27 5.15 6.67
CA LEU A 49 -0.29 6.12 5.57
C LEU A 49 -0.83 5.50 4.28
N LEU A 50 -0.39 4.28 3.94
CA LEU A 50 -0.91 3.53 2.79
C LEU A 50 -2.41 3.26 2.94
N ALA A 51 -2.87 2.85 4.11
CA ALA A 51 -4.30 2.66 4.36
C ALA A 51 -5.11 3.96 4.23
N TYR A 52 -4.56 5.10 4.67
CA TYR A 52 -5.20 6.40 4.50
C TYR A 52 -5.28 6.82 3.04
N MET A 53 -4.23 6.61 2.25
CA MET A 53 -4.20 6.89 0.82
C MET A 53 -5.32 6.14 0.10
N LEU A 54 -5.42 4.83 0.30
CA LEU A 54 -6.45 3.99 -0.32
C LEU A 54 -7.87 4.39 0.12
N LYS A 55 -8.05 4.69 1.41
CA LYS A 55 -9.36 5.15 1.91
C LYS A 55 -9.75 6.51 1.34
N TYR A 56 -8.80 7.42 1.15
CA TYR A 56 -9.04 8.71 0.55
C TYR A 56 -9.49 8.55 -0.91
N GLU A 57 -8.81 7.70 -1.67
CA GLU A 57 -9.19 7.37 -3.06
C GLU A 57 -10.59 6.76 -3.14
N GLU A 58 -10.95 5.84 -2.24
CA GLU A 58 -12.30 5.27 -2.16
C GLU A 58 -13.38 6.33 -1.90
N LEU A 59 -13.08 7.32 -1.05
CA LEU A 59 -14.01 8.40 -0.72
C LEU A 59 -14.15 9.40 -1.87
N VAL A 60 -13.05 9.77 -2.52
CA VAL A 60 -13.05 10.73 -3.64
C VAL A 60 -13.64 10.10 -4.90
N GLY A 61 -13.32 8.84 -5.22
CA GLY A 61 -13.91 8.14 -6.36
C GLY A 61 -15.44 8.00 -6.26
N ARG A 62 -15.99 7.95 -5.04
CA ARG A 62 -17.45 7.96 -4.80
C ARG A 62 -18.11 9.32 -5.02
N GLU A 63 -17.35 10.41 -5.03
CA GLU A 63 -17.89 11.75 -5.31
C GLU A 63 -17.97 12.04 -6.82
N GLU A 64 -17.11 11.41 -7.64
CA GLU A 64 -17.15 11.56 -9.11
C GLU A 64 -18.27 10.74 -9.78
N ASP A 65 -18.78 9.70 -9.11
CA ASP A 65 -19.89 8.85 -9.57
C ASP A 65 -21.30 9.40 -9.20
N LYS A 66 -21.39 10.57 -8.53
CA LYS A 66 -22.64 11.22 -8.13
C LYS A 66 -22.98 12.44 -8.99
#